data_AF-A0A093V3J0-F1
#
_entry.id   AF-A0A093V3J0-F1
#
_cell.length_a   1.000
_cell.length_b   1.000
_cell.length_c   1.000
_cell.angle_alpha   90.00
_cell.angle_beta   90.00
_cell.angle_gamma   90.00
#
_symmetry.space_group_name_H-M   'P 1'
#
loop_
_entity.id
_entity.type
_entity.pdbx_description
1 polymer ?
#
loop_
_entity_poly.entity_id
_entity_poly.type
_entity_poly.pdbx_seq_one_letter_code
_entity_poly.pdbx_strand_id
1 'polypeptide(L)' 'MSANGQSFLLDPEKKTGPMRYSHARVVSPSTHHTIYISGIAAVTPDGKYEGVTENPDGYMNWTSAHKPPQFYDELRA' A
#
# COMPACT_ATOMS: atom_id res chain seq x y z
N MET A 1 -18.63 -13.45 13.45
CA MET A 1 -17.37 -12.85 12.94
C MET A 1 -16.48 -12.52 14.12
N SER A 2 -15.15 -12.48 13.93
CA SER A 2 -14.26 -12.04 15.02
C SER A 2 -14.52 -10.57 15.37
N ALA A 3 -14.18 -10.14 16.59
CA ALA A 3 -14.26 -8.72 16.97
C ALA A 3 -13.44 -7.82 16.03
N ASN A 4 -12.37 -8.37 15.43
CA ASN A 4 -11.52 -7.69 14.45
C ASN A 4 -12.07 -7.74 13.02
N GLY A 5 -13.30 -8.22 12.82
CA GLY A 5 -13.93 -8.37 11.52
C GLY A 5 -13.39 -9.55 10.71
N GLN A 6 -13.59 -9.46 9.40
CA GLN A 6 -13.09 -10.39 8.39
C GLN A 6 -11.97 -9.72 7.59
N SER A 7 -10.80 -10.36 7.57
CA SER A 7 -9.63 -9.87 6.83
C SER A 7 -9.71 -10.25 5.35
N PHE A 8 -9.20 -9.37 4.50
CA PHE A 8 -8.96 -9.59 3.09
C PHE A 8 -7.46 -9.45 2.80
N LEU A 9 -6.91 -10.39 2.03
CA LEU A 9 -5.54 -10.40 1.55
C LEU A 9 -5.58 -10.40 0.02
N LEU A 10 -4.81 -9.51 -0.62
CA LEU A 10 -4.68 -9.47 -2.08
C LEU A 10 -4.16 -10.79 -2.66
N ASP A 11 -3.16 -11.37 -1.99
CA ASP A 11 -2.64 -12.70 -2.29
C ASP A 11 -2.64 -13.54 -0.99
N PRO A 12 -3.66 -14.38 -0.79
CA PRO A 12 -3.76 -15.23 0.39
C PRO A 12 -2.75 -16.40 0.38
N GLU A 13 -2.21 -16.76 -0.79
CA GLU A 13 -1.24 -17.86 -0.93
C GLU A 13 0.22 -17.38 -0.80
N LYS A 14 0.46 -16.07 -0.95
CA LYS A 14 1.78 -15.48 -0.70
C LYS A 14 2.30 -15.85 0.68
N LYS A 15 3.53 -16.40 0.72
CA LYS A 15 4.22 -16.73 1.97
C LYS A 15 4.24 -15.52 2.91
N THR A 16 3.97 -15.79 4.19
CA THR A 16 4.02 -14.78 5.25
C THR A 16 5.41 -14.19 5.38
N GLY A 17 5.57 -12.94 4.91
CA GLY A 17 6.73 -12.12 5.25
C GLY A 17 6.54 -11.42 6.60
N PRO A 18 7.58 -10.74 7.12
CA PRO A 18 7.54 -10.06 8.41
C PRO A 18 6.48 -8.94 8.49
N MET A 19 6.03 -8.42 7.34
CA MET A 19 5.00 -7.39 7.25
C MET A 19 3.69 -7.90 6.65
N ARG A 20 3.24 -9.12 7.01
CA ARG A 20 1.95 -9.63 6.54
C ARG A 20 0.81 -9.11 7.40
N TYR A 21 0.21 -8.00 6.98
CA TYR A 21 -1.04 -7.48 7.51
C TYR A 21 -2.19 -7.64 6.49
N SER A 22 -3.43 -7.51 6.96
CA SER A 22 -4.62 -7.51 6.10
C SER A 22 -4.69 -6.25 5.26
N HIS A 23 -4.91 -6.37 3.94
CA HIS A 23 -5.02 -5.21 3.04
C HIS A 23 -6.33 -4.46 3.26
N ALA A 24 -7.39 -5.19 3.59
CA ALA A 24 -8.65 -4.63 4.03
C ALA A 24 -9.27 -5.46 5.15
N ARG A 25 -10.14 -4.84 5.94
CA ARG A 25 -11.01 -5.52 6.90
C ARG A 25 -12.44 -5.03 6.78
N VAL A 26 -13.36 -5.98 6.65
CA VAL A 26 -14.79 -5.72 6.78
C VAL A 26 -15.14 -5.99 8.24
N VAL A 27 -15.56 -4.96 8.96
CA VAL A 27 -16.02 -5.12 10.34
C VAL A 27 -17.48 -5.53 10.39
N SER A 28 -17.88 -6.13 11.51
CA SER A 28 -19.26 -6.59 11.71
C SER A 28 -20.27 -5.47 11.42
N PRO A 29 -21.44 -5.79 10.85
CA PRO A 29 -22.45 -4.80 10.52
C PRO A 29 -22.81 -3.96 11.76
N SER A 30 -22.66 -2.65 11.62
CA SER A 30 -23.21 -1.68 12.56
C SER A 30 -24.27 -0.87 11.82
N THR A 31 -24.77 0.22 12.43
CA THR A 31 -25.57 1.22 11.71
C THR A 31 -24.86 1.74 10.44
N HIS A 32 -23.53 1.63 10.39
CA HIS A 32 -22.70 2.00 9.24
C HIS A 32 -21.94 0.78 8.72
N HIS A 33 -21.85 0.67 7.40
CA HIS A 33 -20.94 -0.27 6.75
C HIS A 33 -19.56 0.37 6.64
N THR A 34 -18.60 -0.13 7.43
CA THR A 34 -17.23 0.39 7.45
C THR A 34 -16.26 -0.66 6.94
N ILE A 35 -15.38 -0.24 6.04
CA ILE A 35 -14.25 -1.03 5.57
C ILE A 35 -12.98 -0.27 5.94
N TYR A 36 -12.08 -0.92 6.68
CA TYR A 36 -10.75 -0.38 6.95
C TYR A 36 -9.80 -0.83 5.85
N ILE A 37 -9.17 0.13 5.18
CA ILE A 37 -8.17 -0.11 4.14
C ILE A 37 -6.80 0.29 4.70
N SER A 38 -5.83 -0.62 4.63
CA SER A 38 -4.45 -0.32 5.03
C SER A 38 -3.82 0.69 4.06
N GLY A 39 -2.74 1.36 4.49
CA GLY A 39 -1.99 2.25 3.60
C GLY A 39 -1.53 1.52 2.33
N ILE A 40 -1.88 2.07 1.16
CA ILE A 40 -1.52 1.53 -0.15
C ILE A 40 -0.49 2.47 -0.80
N ALA A 41 0.69 1.95 -1.10
CA ALA A 41 1.66 2.64 -1.94
C ALA A 41 1.25 2.56 -3.42
N ALA A 42 1.72 3.50 -4.24
CA ALA A 42 1.52 3.49 -5.70
C ALA A 42 2.41 2.44 -6.39
N VAL A 43 2.26 1.18 -5.96
CA VAL A 43 2.99 0.02 -6.47
C VAL A 43 2.03 -0.79 -7.32
N THR A 44 2.42 -1.06 -8.55
CA THR A 44 1.69 -1.91 -9.49
C THR A 44 1.76 -3.39 -9.05
N PRO A 45 0.88 -4.26 -9.57
CA PRO A 45 0.92 -5.69 -9.23
C PRO A 45 2.25 -6.40 -9.54
N ASP A 46 3.02 -5.90 -10.52
CA ASP A 46 4.36 -6.39 -10.85
C ASP A 46 5.47 -5.81 -9.95
N GLY A 47 5.11 -5.00 -8.95
CA GLY A 47 6.04 -4.47 -7.94
C GLY A 47 6.75 -3.19 -8.34
N LYS A 48 6.34 -2.53 -9.44
CA LYS A 48 6.95 -1.28 -9.91
C LYS A 48 6.20 -0.07 -9.35
N TYR A 49 6.90 1.05 -9.24
CA TYR A 49 6.28 2.31 -8.91
C TYR A 49 5.90 3.06 -10.20
N GLU A 50 4.64 3.47 -10.31
CA GLU A 50 4.23 4.28 -11.46
C GLU A 50 4.98 5.61 -11.48
N GLY A 51 5.46 6.02 -12.66
CA GLY A 51 6.20 7.26 -12.83
C GLY A 51 7.62 7.26 -12.27
N VAL A 52 8.14 6.11 -11.83
CA VAL A 52 9.54 5.93 -11.40
C VAL A 52 10.37 5.27 -12.49
N THR A 53 11.54 5.83 -12.73
CA THR A 53 12.60 5.20 -13.52
C THR A 53 13.68 4.66 -12.58
N GLU A 54 13.94 3.37 -12.66
CA GLU A 54 15.10 2.73 -12.03
C GLU A 54 16.34 2.94 -12.89
N ASN A 55 17.38 3.50 -12.30
CA ASN A 55 18.66 3.69 -12.95
C ASN A 55 19.54 2.43 -12.79
N PRO A 56 20.56 2.23 -13.66
CA PRO A 56 21.47 1.09 -13.56
C PRO A 56 22.27 1.00 -12.25
N ASP A 57 22.41 2.11 -11.53
CA ASP A 57 23.10 2.21 -10.24
C ASP A 57 22.19 1.88 -9.04
N GLY A 58 20.93 1.53 -9.29
CA GLY A 58 19.93 1.21 -8.26
C GLY A 58 19.24 2.42 -7.63
N TYR A 59 19.57 3.66 -8.05
CA TYR A 59 18.81 4.84 -7.64
C TYR A 59 17.51 4.96 -8.43
N MET A 60 16.48 5.51 -7.78
CA MET A 60 15.15 5.72 -8.37
C MET A 60 14.88 7.20 -8.57
N ASN A 61 14.45 7.58 -9.77
CA ASN A 61 14.03 8.94 -10.10
C ASN A 61 12.52 8.98 -10.36
N TRP A 62 11.84 9.92 -9.73
CA TRP A 62 10.45 10.23 -10.04
C TRP A 62 10.40 11.18 -11.23
N THR A 63 9.63 10.84 -12.26
CA THR A 63 9.24 11.80 -13.29
C THR A 63 8.47 12.95 -12.63
N SER A 64 8.84 14.20 -12.89
CA SER A 64 8.37 15.36 -12.09
C SER A 64 6.85 15.55 -12.08
N ALA A 65 6.13 14.94 -13.02
CA ALA A 65 4.68 14.96 -13.10
C ALA A 65 3.96 13.98 -12.14
N HIS A 66 4.68 13.05 -11.47
CA HIS A 66 4.09 11.96 -10.68
C HIS A 66 4.68 11.80 -9.26
N LYS A 67 5.42 12.80 -8.75
CA LYS A 67 5.85 12.76 -7.35
C LYS A 67 4.63 12.72 -6.41
N PRO A 68 4.51 11.72 -5.53
CA PRO A 68 3.43 11.69 -4.56
C PRO A 68 3.57 12.87 -3.58
N PRO A 69 2.45 13.49 -3.13
CA PRO A 69 2.47 14.63 -2.20
C PRO A 69 3.33 14.39 -0.96
N GLN A 70 3.40 13.14 -0.51
CA GLN A 70 4.07 12.68 0.71
C GLN A 70 5.60 12.78 0.65
N PHE A 71 6.19 12.88 -0.55
CA PHE A 71 7.64 12.96 -0.75
C PHE A 71 8.15 14.38 -1.01
N TYR A 72 7.28 15.40 -0.96
CA TYR A 72 7.69 16.79 -1.19
C TYR A 72 8.26 17.49 0.06
N ASP A 73 7.98 17.00 1.27
CA ASP A 73 8.31 17.71 2.52
C ASP A 73 9.57 17.19 3.26
N GLU A 74 10.17 16.07 2.85
CA GLU A 74 11.36 15.50 3.51
C GLU A 74 12.71 16.13 3.07
N LEU A 75 12.70 17.16 2.21
CA LEU A 75 13.92 17.82 1.69
C LEU A 75 14.06 19.31 2.05
N ARG A 76 13.39 19.77 3.12
CA ARG A 76 13.79 21.02 3.80
C ARG A 76 14.44 20.69 5.14
N ALA A 77 15.73 20.39 5.08
CA ALA A 77 16.65 20.65 6.18
C ALA A 77 17.26 22.05 6.00
#